data_AF-A0A9P0KLU3-F1
#
_entry.id   AF-A0A9P0KLU3-F1
#
_cell.length_a   1.000
_cell.length_b   1.000
_cell.length_c   1.000
_cell.angle_alpha   90.00
_cell.angle_beta   90.00
_cell.angle_gamma   90.00
#
_symmetry.space_group_name_H-M   'P 1'
#
loop_
_entity.id
_entity.type
_entity.pdbx_description
1 polymer ?
#
loop_
_entity_poly.entity_id
_entity_poly.type
_entity_poly.pdbx_seq_one_letter_code
_entity_poly.pdbx_strand_id
1 'polypeptide(L)'
;MWCLISQPNSVVFEVRVEPKSIGQECLEKVCEYLGISNESDYFGLKYQNNKGEELWLNLRNPIDRQVHCHGPGNPLRFALRVKFWVPPHLLLQETTRHQFYLHAKCDLLEKRLLANDWDSVPRLIALIAQAESGDYEPSRPPHTIYMQASSIAAEDESQKPSDLLQRIIAEHKKYKGMKKCTAEYWLLKDVAEFEAYGEEVFTAKTGKTL
;
A
#
# COMPACT_ATOMS: atom_id res chain seq x y z
N MET A 1 7.02 7.22 -25.05
CA MET A 1 6.46 5.93 -24.63
C MET A 1 5.46 6.18 -23.52
N TRP A 2 4.28 5.57 -23.58
CA TRP A 2 3.25 5.70 -22.55
C TRP A 2 3.41 4.59 -21.51
N CYS A 3 3.31 4.96 -20.24
CA CYS A 3 3.39 4.07 -19.09
C CYS A 3 2.12 4.24 -18.25
N LEU A 4 1.38 3.14 -18.08
CA LEU A 4 0.23 3.02 -17.19
C LEU A 4 0.73 2.62 -15.81
N ILE A 5 0.45 3.45 -14.81
CA ILE A 5 0.95 3.31 -13.45
C ILE A 5 -0.22 3.00 -12.53
N SER A 6 -0.25 1.79 -11.97
CA SER A 6 -1.27 1.38 -11.01
C SER A 6 -0.84 1.67 -9.56
N GLN A 7 -1.77 2.19 -8.78
CA GLN A 7 -1.66 2.39 -7.34
C GLN A 7 -2.40 1.27 -6.58
N PRO A 8 -2.12 1.07 -5.28
CA PRO A 8 -2.80 0.05 -4.46
C PRO A 8 -4.31 0.26 -4.31
N ASN A 9 -4.82 1.47 -4.52
CA ASN A 9 -6.25 1.79 -4.50
C ASN A 9 -6.95 1.55 -5.86
N SER A 10 -6.32 0.81 -6.77
CA SER A 10 -6.81 0.53 -8.13
C SER A 10 -6.94 1.74 -9.05
N VAL A 11 -6.42 2.91 -8.64
CA VAL A 11 -6.29 4.05 -9.54
C VAL A 11 -5.14 3.79 -10.50
N VAL A 12 -5.38 4.06 -11.79
CA VAL A 12 -4.37 3.99 -12.84
C VAL A 12 -4.24 5.36 -13.46
N PHE A 13 -3.01 5.86 -13.59
CA PHE A 13 -2.72 7.08 -14.31
C PHE A 13 -1.61 6.87 -15.35
N GLU A 14 -1.53 7.79 -16.29
CA GLU A 14 -0.63 7.70 -17.43
C GLU A 14 0.54 8.68 -17.29
N VAL A 15 1.75 8.18 -17.51
CA VAL A 15 2.97 8.98 -17.56
C VAL A 15 3.65 8.78 -18.90
N ARG A 16 4.17 9.87 -19.48
CA ARG A 16 4.91 9.84 -20.74
C ARG A 16 6.42 9.97 -20.48
N VAL A 17 7.16 8.96 -20.91
CA VAL A 17 8.63 8.91 -20.87
C VAL A 17 9.23 8.90 -22.27
N GLU A 18 10.51 9.22 -22.40
CA GLU A 18 11.20 9.11 -23.68
C GLU A 18 11.53 7.64 -23.99
N PRO A 19 11.68 7.25 -25.27
CA PRO A 19 11.96 5.86 -25.62
C PRO A 19 13.23 5.27 -24.99
N LYS A 20 14.22 6.12 -24.68
CA LYS A 20 15.50 5.73 -24.08
C LYS A 20 15.60 6.02 -22.58
N SER A 21 14.50 6.44 -21.96
CA SER A 21 14.46 6.75 -20.52
C SER A 21 14.83 5.52 -19.69
N ILE A 22 15.60 5.75 -18.64
CA ILE A 22 15.87 4.76 -17.59
C ILE A 22 14.69 4.67 -16.62
N GLY A 23 14.64 3.61 -15.82
CA GLY A 23 13.55 3.43 -14.84
C GLY A 23 13.44 4.58 -13.82
N GLN A 24 14.56 5.20 -13.44
CA GLN A 24 14.60 6.34 -12.52
C GLN A 24 13.78 7.53 -13.05
N GLU A 25 13.97 7.92 -14.32
CA GLU A 25 13.22 9.04 -14.93
C GLU A 25 11.71 8.77 -14.96
N CYS A 26 11.31 7.50 -15.12
CA CYS A 26 9.90 7.12 -15.04
C CYS A 26 9.36 7.26 -13.62
N LEU A 27 10.10 6.78 -12.62
CA LEU A 27 9.72 6.89 -11.22
C LEU A 27 9.63 8.36 -10.77
N GLU A 28 10.58 9.20 -11.20
CA GLU A 28 10.57 10.63 -10.88
C GLU A 28 9.31 11.33 -11.41
N LYS A 29 8.91 11.07 -12.66
CA LYS A 29 7.67 11.61 -13.22
C LYS A 29 6.41 11.08 -12.52
N VAL A 30 6.44 9.84 -12.05
CA VAL A 30 5.38 9.26 -11.23
C VAL A 30 5.27 9.98 -9.88
N CYS A 31 6.39 10.21 -9.21
CA CYS A 31 6.45 10.95 -7.96
C CYS A 31 6.04 12.42 -8.14
N GLU A 32 6.48 13.08 -9.22
CA GLU A 32 6.08 14.45 -9.57
C GLU A 32 4.56 14.56 -9.75
N TYR A 33 3.95 13.64 -10.50
CA TYR A 33 2.50 13.59 -10.68
C TYR A 33 1.73 13.44 -9.36
N LEU A 34 2.30 12.71 -8.39
CA LEU A 34 1.73 12.48 -7.06
C LEU A 34 2.10 13.56 -6.03
N GLY A 35 2.90 14.57 -6.41
CA GLY A 35 3.38 15.61 -5.50
C GLY A 35 4.34 15.09 -4.43
N ILE A 36 5.14 14.06 -4.75
CA ILE A 36 6.20 13.51 -3.90
C ILE A 36 7.52 14.12 -4.36
N SER A 37 8.25 14.74 -3.43
CA SER A 37 9.50 15.46 -3.70
C SER A 37 10.55 15.09 -2.66
N ASN A 38 11.74 14.71 -3.12
CA ASN A 38 12.87 14.29 -2.27
C ASN A 38 12.61 13.06 -1.38
N GLU A 39 11.50 12.33 -1.61
CA GLU A 39 11.16 11.08 -0.93
C GLU A 39 10.83 9.96 -1.93
N SER A 40 11.22 10.12 -3.21
CA SER A 40 11.03 9.12 -4.26
C SER A 40 11.82 7.83 -3.99
N ASP A 41 12.90 7.92 -3.22
CA ASP A 41 13.81 6.82 -2.93
C ASP A 41 13.15 5.68 -2.14
N TYR A 42 12.03 5.94 -1.46
CA TYR A 42 11.25 4.90 -0.78
C TYR A 42 10.45 4.02 -1.73
N PHE A 43 10.24 4.46 -2.97
CA PHE A 43 9.37 3.82 -3.93
C PHE A 43 10.15 3.08 -5.01
N GLY A 44 9.43 2.21 -5.72
CA GLY A 44 9.88 1.62 -6.95
C GLY A 44 8.71 1.26 -7.84
N LEU A 45 9.03 0.79 -9.04
CA LEU A 45 8.06 0.30 -10.00
C LEU A 45 8.19 -1.22 -10.12
N LYS A 46 7.09 -1.94 -9.95
CA LYS A 46 7.00 -3.36 -10.33
C LYS A 46 6.36 -3.51 -11.71
N TYR A 47 6.75 -4.55 -12.44
CA TYR A 47 6.10 -4.96 -13.69
C TYR A 47 5.95 -6.48 -13.71
N GLN A 48 5.02 -6.96 -14.53
CA GLN A 48 4.82 -8.38 -14.72
C GLN A 48 5.58 -8.86 -15.96
N ASN A 49 6.41 -9.89 -15.83
CA ASN A 49 7.12 -10.48 -16.96
C ASN A 49 6.21 -11.44 -17.77
N ASN A 50 6.73 -12.01 -18.86
CA ASN A 50 5.98 -12.95 -19.71
C ASN A 50 5.52 -14.23 -19.01
N LYS A 51 6.11 -14.56 -17.85
CA LYS A 51 5.76 -15.73 -17.04
C LYS A 51 4.73 -15.41 -15.96
N GLY A 52 4.29 -14.16 -15.87
CA GLY A 52 3.36 -13.70 -14.85
C GLY A 52 4.02 -13.32 -13.52
N GLU A 53 5.35 -13.36 -13.42
CA GLU A 53 6.09 -13.02 -12.20
C GLU A 53 6.20 -11.49 -12.07
N GLU A 54 5.94 -10.97 -10.87
CA GLU A 54 6.16 -9.56 -10.54
C GLU A 54 7.63 -9.29 -10.22
N LEU A 55 8.23 -8.34 -10.94
CA LEU A 55 9.63 -7.98 -10.82
C LEU A 55 9.78 -6.48 -10.57
N TRP A 56 10.75 -6.10 -9.73
CA TRP A 56 11.17 -4.71 -9.59
C TRP A 56 11.89 -4.25 -10.86
N LEU A 57 11.48 -3.09 -11.40
CA LEU A 57 12.19 -2.40 -12.47
C LEU A 57 13.54 -1.90 -11.96
N ASN A 58 14.61 -2.16 -12.69
CA ASN A 58 15.92 -1.59 -12.40
C ASN A 58 15.94 -0.13 -12.85
N LEU A 59 16.02 0.78 -11.87
CA LEU A 59 15.97 2.22 -12.10
C LEU A 59 17.18 2.76 -12.87
N ARG A 60 18.30 2.05 -12.88
CA ARG A 60 19.53 2.47 -13.58
C ARG A 60 19.58 2.05 -15.04
N ASN A 61 18.75 1.08 -15.43
CA ASN A 61 18.77 0.52 -16.77
C ASN A 61 17.67 1.16 -17.63
N PRO A 62 17.87 1.24 -18.96
CA PRO A 62 16.81 1.61 -19.90
C PRO A 62 15.59 0.70 -19.76
N ILE A 63 14.39 1.28 -19.85
CA ILE A 63 13.14 0.55 -19.64
C ILE A 63 12.90 -0.48 -20.76
N ASP A 64 13.20 -0.09 -21.99
CA ASP A 64 13.05 -0.90 -23.22
C ASP A 64 13.89 -2.19 -23.20
N ARG A 65 15.00 -2.21 -22.45
CA ARG A 65 15.88 -3.38 -22.28
C ARG A 65 15.42 -4.36 -21.20
N GLN A 66 14.39 -4.01 -20.42
CA GLN A 66 13.92 -4.81 -19.29
C GLN A 66 12.53 -5.38 -19.54
N VAL A 67 11.68 -4.57 -20.16
CA VAL A 67 10.26 -4.85 -20.34
C VAL A 67 10.00 -5.26 -21.78
N HIS A 68 10.04 -6.56 -22.04
CA HIS A 68 9.81 -7.15 -23.36
C HIS A 68 8.39 -7.69 -23.54
N CYS A 69 7.53 -7.56 -22.52
CA CYS A 69 6.23 -8.22 -22.44
C CYS A 69 5.10 -7.51 -23.19
N HIS A 70 5.31 -6.27 -23.62
CA HIS A 70 4.31 -5.50 -24.32
C HIS A 70 4.74 -5.32 -25.77
N GLY A 71 3.98 -5.91 -26.70
CA GLY A 71 4.23 -5.79 -28.14
C GLY A 71 4.31 -4.33 -28.60
N PRO A 72 4.90 -4.07 -29.79
CA PRO A 72 5.12 -2.72 -30.28
C PRO A 72 3.80 -1.91 -30.32
N GLY A 73 3.81 -0.73 -29.71
CA GLY A 73 2.67 0.18 -29.66
C GLY A 73 1.77 0.05 -28.42
N ASN A 74 1.93 -0.98 -27.59
CA ASN A 74 1.18 -1.10 -26.34
C ASN A 74 1.81 -0.26 -25.21
N PRO A 75 1.00 0.40 -24.36
CA PRO A 75 1.52 1.11 -23.20
C PRO A 75 2.13 0.12 -22.20
N LEU A 76 3.28 0.49 -21.64
CA LEU A 76 3.93 -0.30 -20.60
C LEU A 76 3.11 -0.23 -19.32
N ARG A 77 2.98 -1.34 -18.59
CA ARG A 77 2.24 -1.36 -17.32
C ARG A 77 3.21 -1.52 -16.15
N PHE A 78 3.15 -0.57 -15.22
CA PHE A 78 3.90 -0.60 -13.98
C PHE A 78 2.97 -0.44 -12.79
N ALA A 79 3.39 -0.97 -11.65
CA ALA A 79 2.73 -0.78 -10.37
C ALA A 79 3.67 0.01 -9.46
N LEU A 80 3.22 1.17 -8.97
CA LEU A 80 3.97 1.91 -7.95
C LEU A 80 3.90 1.14 -6.64
N ARG A 81 5.04 0.88 -6.03
CA ARG A 81 5.15 0.16 -4.75
C ARG A 81 6.10 0.86 -3.80
N VAL A 82 5.78 0.85 -2.50
CA VAL A 82 6.78 1.12 -1.46
C VAL A 82 7.79 -0.01 -1.49
N LYS A 83 9.06 0.35 -1.67
CA LYS A 83 10.19 -0.58 -1.73
C LYS A 83 10.97 -0.61 -0.42
N PHE A 84 11.11 0.55 0.22
CA PHE A 84 11.81 0.68 1.49
C PHE A 84 10.85 1.28 2.50
N TRP A 85 10.36 0.41 3.38
CA TRP A 85 9.50 0.81 4.49
C TRP A 85 10.34 1.46 5.58
N VAL A 86 9.83 2.55 6.14
CA VAL A 86 10.48 3.34 7.17
C VAL A 86 9.43 3.78 8.20
N PRO A 87 9.82 3.99 9.48
CA PRO A 87 8.91 4.51 10.48
C PRO A 87 8.19 5.79 10.03
N PRO A 88 6.87 5.93 10.30
CA PRO A 88 6.06 7.01 9.73
C PRO A 88 6.46 8.42 10.18
N HIS A 89 7.18 8.56 11.29
CA HIS A 89 7.71 9.84 11.75
C HIS A 89 8.88 10.36 10.91
N LEU A 90 9.51 9.50 10.08
CA LEU A 90 10.54 9.90 9.12
C LEU A 90 9.95 10.40 7.80
N LEU A 91 8.67 10.11 7.53
CA LEU A 91 7.98 10.56 6.32
C LEU A 91 7.57 12.02 6.51
N LEU A 92 8.24 12.93 5.79
CA LEU A 92 8.06 14.37 5.95
C LEU A 92 6.84 14.86 5.19
N GLN A 93 6.62 14.39 3.96
CA GLN A 93 5.51 14.83 3.14
C GLN A 93 4.22 14.05 3.42
N GLU A 94 3.09 14.77 3.38
CA GLU A 94 1.76 14.16 3.52
C GLU A 94 1.44 13.23 2.34
N THR A 95 1.87 13.57 1.12
CA THR A 95 1.71 12.76 -0.09
C THR A 95 2.45 11.43 0.01
N THR A 96 3.67 11.43 0.54
CA THR A 96 4.44 10.22 0.84
C THR A 96 3.74 9.36 1.90
N ARG A 97 3.31 9.96 3.02
CA ARG A 97 2.54 9.26 4.06
C ARG A 97 1.26 8.64 3.50
N HIS A 98 0.55 9.37 2.63
CA HIS A 98 -0.65 8.87 1.97
C HIS A 98 -0.36 7.63 1.12
N GLN A 99 0.73 7.64 0.32
CA GLN A 99 1.12 6.45 -0.44
C GLN A 99 1.47 5.28 0.48
N PHE A 100 2.24 5.48 1.54
CA PHE A 100 2.52 4.43 2.53
C PHE A 100 1.24 3.86 3.13
N TYR A 101 0.28 4.71 3.50
CA TYR A 101 -1.02 4.30 4.02
C TYR A 101 -1.78 3.42 3.01
N LEU A 102 -1.81 3.80 1.73
CA LEU A 102 -2.48 2.99 0.69
C LEU A 102 -1.88 1.59 0.59
N HIS A 103 -0.55 1.47 0.68
CA HIS A 103 0.13 0.19 0.65
C HIS A 103 -0.16 -0.62 1.92
N ALA A 104 -0.02 -0.02 3.11
CA ALA A 104 -0.28 -0.70 4.37
C ALA A 104 -1.72 -1.22 4.44
N LYS A 105 -2.69 -0.41 4.01
CA LYS A 105 -4.10 -0.82 3.91
C LYS A 105 -4.28 -2.01 2.97
N CYS A 106 -3.65 -1.98 1.80
CA CYS A 106 -3.71 -3.08 0.83
C CYS A 106 -3.13 -4.36 1.44
N ASP A 107 -1.97 -4.27 2.09
CA ASP A 107 -1.29 -5.39 2.74
C ASP A 107 -2.13 -6.02 3.87
N LEU A 108 -2.79 -5.19 4.67
CA LEU A 108 -3.73 -5.63 5.72
C LEU A 108 -4.96 -6.35 5.12
N LEU A 109 -5.56 -5.78 4.06
CA LEU A 109 -6.76 -6.35 3.43
C LEU A 109 -6.48 -7.68 2.72
N GLU A 110 -5.30 -7.81 2.12
CA GLU A 110 -4.83 -9.01 1.42
C GLU A 110 -4.20 -10.06 2.36
N LYS A 111 -4.16 -9.79 3.67
CA LYS A 111 -3.53 -10.65 4.69
C LYS A 111 -2.03 -10.90 4.44
N ARG A 112 -1.35 -9.99 3.72
CA ARG A 112 0.11 -9.97 3.60
C ARG A 112 0.77 -9.41 4.86
N LEU A 113 0.03 -8.58 5.58
CA LEU A 113 0.38 -8.07 6.89
C LEU A 113 -0.73 -8.45 7.87
N LEU A 114 -0.38 -9.20 8.91
CA LEU A 114 -1.31 -9.59 9.97
C LEU A 114 -1.13 -8.67 11.17
N ALA A 115 -2.23 -8.38 11.86
CA ALA A 115 -2.16 -7.69 13.14
C ALA A 115 -1.60 -8.62 14.22
N ASN A 116 -0.83 -8.06 15.17
CA ASN A 116 -0.27 -8.84 16.28
C ASN A 116 -1.39 -9.46 17.15
N ASP A 117 -2.50 -8.75 17.34
CA ASP A 117 -3.62 -9.19 18.19
C ASP A 117 -4.98 -8.65 17.68
N TRP A 118 -6.07 -9.31 18.08
CA TRP A 118 -7.45 -8.91 17.71
C TRP A 118 -7.96 -7.66 18.41
N ASP A 119 -7.34 -7.21 19.50
CA ASP A 119 -7.74 -5.99 20.20
C ASP A 119 -7.30 -4.74 19.42
N SER A 120 -6.24 -4.83 18.63
CA SER A 120 -5.77 -3.78 17.72
C SER A 120 -6.64 -3.64 16.45
N VAL A 121 -7.25 -4.72 15.97
CA VAL A 121 -8.01 -4.76 14.70
C VAL A 121 -9.16 -3.74 14.64
N PRO A 122 -10.03 -3.59 15.67
CA PRO A 122 -11.07 -2.56 15.69
C PRO A 122 -10.54 -1.15 15.45
N ARG A 123 -9.38 -0.84 16.06
CA ARG A 123 -8.72 0.47 15.93
C ARG A 123 -8.20 0.70 14.51
N LEU A 124 -7.55 -0.28 13.90
CA LEU A 124 -7.08 -0.18 12.50
C LEU A 124 -8.25 0.08 11.54
N ILE A 125 -9.34 -0.69 11.66
CA ILE A 125 -10.51 -0.56 10.80
C ILE A 125 -11.19 0.80 11.02
N ALA A 126 -11.30 1.26 12.27
CA ALA A 126 -11.85 2.57 12.58
C ALA A 126 -11.02 3.72 12.00
N LEU A 127 -9.69 3.61 11.98
CA LEU A 127 -8.80 4.58 11.34
C LEU A 127 -8.96 4.60 9.81
N ILE A 128 -9.11 3.43 9.17
CA ILE A 128 -9.43 3.33 7.73
C ILE A 128 -10.76 4.02 7.44
N ALA A 129 -11.79 3.75 8.24
CA ALA A 129 -13.11 4.36 8.07
C ALA A 129 -13.04 5.89 8.26
N GLN A 130 -12.32 6.39 9.26
CA GLN A 130 -12.12 7.82 9.46
C GLN A 130 -11.37 8.46 8.28
N ALA A 131 -10.36 7.80 7.72
CA ALA A 131 -9.58 8.31 6.59
C ALA A 131 -10.40 8.37 5.28
N GLU A 132 -11.32 7.43 5.07
CA GLU A 132 -12.10 7.32 3.82
C GLU A 132 -13.48 7.99 3.87
N SER A 133 -14.15 7.95 5.02
CA SER A 133 -15.53 8.46 5.18
C SER A 133 -15.66 9.66 6.11
N GLY A 134 -14.58 10.03 6.83
CA GLY A 134 -14.63 11.08 7.85
C GLY A 134 -15.38 10.61 9.10
N ASP A 135 -15.93 11.57 9.85
CA ASP A 135 -16.57 11.31 11.14
C ASP A 135 -17.73 10.31 11.03
N TYR A 136 -17.84 9.45 12.05
CA TYR A 136 -18.99 8.56 12.20
C TYR A 136 -20.31 9.34 12.30
N GLU A 137 -21.25 8.99 11.41
CA GLU A 137 -22.60 9.54 11.36
C GLU A 137 -23.63 8.41 11.61
N PRO A 138 -24.40 8.42 12.72
CA PRO A 138 -25.39 7.38 13.01
C PRO A 138 -26.43 7.17 11.92
N SER A 139 -26.79 8.23 11.18
CA SER A 139 -27.77 8.15 10.09
C SER A 139 -27.19 7.52 8.82
N ARG A 140 -25.86 7.48 8.66
CA ARG A 140 -25.17 6.92 7.50
C ARG A 140 -23.84 6.28 7.90
N PRO A 141 -23.88 5.17 8.65
CA PRO A 141 -22.67 4.43 9.03
C PRO A 141 -21.95 3.88 7.79
N PRO A 142 -20.59 3.89 7.75
CA PRO A 142 -19.80 3.40 6.63
C PRO A 142 -19.70 1.87 6.61
N HIS A 143 -20.85 1.17 6.52
CA HIS A 143 -20.91 -0.30 6.59
C HIS A 143 -20.07 -1.00 5.53
N THR A 144 -20.00 -0.48 4.31
CA THR A 144 -19.18 -1.07 3.25
C THR A 144 -17.71 -1.12 3.64
N ILE A 145 -17.18 -0.05 4.23
CA ILE A 145 -15.78 0.02 4.67
C ILE A 145 -15.54 -0.97 5.81
N TYR A 146 -16.46 -1.02 6.80
CA TYR A 146 -16.34 -1.99 7.89
C TYR A 146 -16.36 -3.44 7.40
N MET A 147 -17.22 -3.78 6.43
CA MET A 147 -17.28 -5.12 5.89
C MET A 147 -16.03 -5.46 5.09
N GLN A 148 -15.54 -4.55 4.26
CA GLN A 148 -14.31 -4.77 3.50
C GLN A 148 -13.11 -4.93 4.42
N ALA A 149 -12.96 -4.04 5.40
CA ALA A 149 -11.87 -4.07 6.36
C ALA A 149 -12.01 -5.17 7.42
N SER A 150 -13.16 -5.83 7.53
CA SER A 150 -13.32 -7.02 8.39
C SER A 150 -12.53 -8.25 7.90
N SER A 151 -11.93 -8.19 6.70
CA SER A 151 -10.96 -9.18 6.22
C SER A 151 -9.60 -9.08 6.91
N ILE A 152 -9.29 -7.93 7.53
CA ILE A 152 -8.08 -7.74 8.35
C ILE A 152 -8.11 -8.78 9.46
N ALA A 153 -7.04 -9.57 9.50
CA ALA A 153 -6.87 -10.68 10.43
C ALA A 153 -5.70 -10.40 11.37
N ALA A 154 -5.75 -11.02 12.54
CA ALA A 154 -4.62 -11.15 13.43
C ALA A 154 -3.97 -12.54 13.27
N GLU A 155 -2.77 -12.72 13.81
CA GLU A 155 -2.01 -13.97 13.72
C GLU A 155 -2.79 -15.22 14.18
N ASP A 156 -3.52 -15.11 15.29
CA ASP A 156 -4.39 -16.18 15.80
C ASP A 156 -5.86 -15.92 15.44
N GLU A 157 -6.33 -16.45 14.31
CA GLU A 157 -7.73 -16.30 13.88
C GLU A 157 -8.74 -16.91 14.87
N SER A 158 -8.33 -17.82 15.77
CA SER A 158 -9.25 -18.44 16.73
C SER A 158 -9.74 -17.47 17.81
N GLN A 159 -9.01 -16.37 18.03
CA GLN A 159 -9.34 -15.33 19.01
C GLN A 159 -10.26 -14.23 18.45
N LYS A 160 -10.80 -14.42 17.24
CA LYS A 160 -11.67 -13.42 16.61
C LYS A 160 -12.91 -13.12 17.47
N PRO A 161 -13.12 -11.87 17.89
CA PRO A 161 -14.27 -11.51 18.70
C PRO A 161 -15.56 -11.56 17.88
N SER A 162 -16.62 -12.13 18.47
CA SER A 162 -17.96 -12.19 17.84
C SER A 162 -18.63 -10.81 17.75
N ASP A 163 -18.22 -9.87 18.60
CA ASP A 163 -18.70 -8.49 18.68
C ASP A 163 -17.80 -7.48 17.93
N LEU A 164 -16.99 -7.96 16.97
CA LEU A 164 -16.00 -7.15 16.26
C LEU A 164 -16.60 -5.87 15.65
N LEU A 165 -17.77 -5.96 15.01
CA LEU A 165 -18.42 -4.81 14.39
C LEU A 165 -18.80 -3.73 15.41
N GLN A 166 -19.29 -4.14 16.58
CA GLN A 166 -19.65 -3.22 17.67
C GLN A 166 -18.39 -2.51 18.20
N ARG A 167 -17.27 -3.23 18.34
CA ARG A 167 -15.97 -2.65 18.73
C ARG A 167 -15.48 -1.64 17.70
N ILE A 168 -15.54 -1.96 16.40
CA ILE A 168 -15.17 -1.04 15.31
C ILE A 168 -15.98 0.26 15.38
N ILE A 169 -17.30 0.17 15.52
CA ILE A 169 -18.18 1.35 15.61
C ILE A 169 -17.86 2.16 16.87
N ALA A 170 -17.60 1.51 18.00
CA ALA A 170 -17.22 2.17 19.24
C ALA A 170 -15.89 2.93 19.11
N GLU A 171 -14.89 2.35 18.43
CA GLU A 171 -13.62 3.01 18.14
C GLU A 171 -13.81 4.20 17.17
N HIS A 172 -14.54 4.03 16.07
CA HIS A 172 -14.70 5.08 15.07
C HIS A 172 -15.38 6.34 15.66
N LYS A 173 -16.32 6.16 16.59
CA LYS A 173 -16.95 7.28 17.32
C LYS A 173 -15.96 8.14 18.11
N LYS A 174 -14.82 7.58 18.54
CA LYS A 174 -13.79 8.30 19.30
C LYS A 174 -12.98 9.26 18.42
N TYR A 175 -12.96 9.05 17.12
CA TYR A 175 -12.12 9.82 16.17
C TYR A 175 -12.84 11.01 15.55
N LYS A 176 -14.00 11.41 16.09
CA LYS A 176 -14.74 12.59 15.63
C LYS A 176 -13.84 13.84 15.59
N GLY A 177 -13.80 14.52 14.45
CA GLY A 177 -12.97 15.69 14.19
C GLY A 177 -11.53 15.38 13.78
N MET A 178 -11.14 14.10 13.72
CA MET A 178 -9.81 13.70 13.26
C MET A 178 -9.70 13.90 11.75
N LYS A 179 -8.65 14.60 11.31
CA LYS A 179 -8.36 14.79 9.89
C LYS A 179 -7.92 13.48 9.24
N LYS A 180 -8.22 13.33 7.95
CA LYS A 180 -7.78 12.19 7.12
C LYS A 180 -6.29 11.89 7.28
N CYS A 181 -5.41 12.88 7.07
CA CYS A 181 -3.96 12.68 7.16
C CYS A 181 -3.50 12.26 8.56
N THR A 182 -4.22 12.65 9.61
CA THR A 182 -3.96 12.21 10.98
C THR A 182 -4.37 10.76 11.19
N ALA A 183 -5.52 10.34 10.66
CA ALA A 183 -5.97 8.95 10.71
C ALA A 183 -5.01 8.02 9.95
N GLU A 184 -4.57 8.43 8.75
CA GLU A 184 -3.57 7.70 7.96
C GLU A 184 -2.25 7.54 8.72
N TYR A 185 -1.77 8.61 9.36
CA TYR A 185 -0.56 8.56 10.19
C TYR A 185 -0.68 7.59 11.37
N TRP A 186 -1.80 7.62 12.10
CA TRP A 186 -2.01 6.72 13.24
C TRP A 186 -2.09 5.26 12.81
N LEU A 187 -2.70 4.97 11.65
CA LEU A 187 -2.70 3.60 11.13
C LEU A 187 -1.28 3.15 10.81
N LEU A 188 -0.50 3.99 10.13
CA LEU A 188 0.90 3.67 9.84
C LEU A 188 1.73 3.48 11.11
N LYS A 189 1.45 4.25 12.15
CA LYS A 189 2.13 4.12 13.43
C LYS A 189 1.86 2.76 14.06
N ASP A 190 0.62 2.29 14.03
CA ASP A 190 0.26 0.99 14.60
C ASP A 190 0.85 -0.16 13.78
N VAL A 191 0.73 -0.06 12.45
CA VAL A 191 1.25 -1.06 11.50
C VAL A 191 2.78 -1.18 11.58
N ALA A 192 3.50 -0.10 11.87
CA ALA A 192 4.95 -0.11 12.01
C ALA A 192 5.46 -0.96 13.20
N GLU A 193 4.59 -1.34 14.13
CA GLU A 193 4.91 -2.19 15.28
C GLU A 193 4.63 -3.69 15.01
N PHE A 194 4.15 -4.04 13.81
CA PHE A 194 3.87 -5.43 13.45
C PHE A 194 5.15 -6.14 13.01
N GLU A 195 5.26 -7.44 13.33
CA GLU A 195 6.48 -8.22 13.07
C GLU A 195 6.85 -8.23 11.58
N ALA A 196 5.86 -8.43 10.70
CA ALA A 196 6.06 -8.46 9.25
C ALA A 196 6.10 -7.07 8.58
N TYR A 197 6.22 -5.97 9.34
CA TYR A 197 6.23 -4.62 8.78
C TYR A 197 7.43 -4.40 7.86
N GLY A 198 7.13 -4.22 6.57
CA GLY A 198 8.13 -3.93 5.56
C GLY A 198 8.92 -5.14 5.06
N GLU A 199 8.50 -6.35 5.43
CA GLU A 199 9.10 -7.58 4.94
C GLU A 199 8.61 -7.92 3.51
N GLU A 200 9.54 -8.37 2.67
CA GLU A 200 9.22 -8.98 1.37
C GLU A 200 9.69 -10.45 1.40
N VAL A 201 8.73 -11.38 1.30
CA VAL A 201 8.99 -12.81 1.45
C VAL A 201 9.34 -13.45 0.11
N PHE A 202 10.45 -14.20 0.07
CA PHE A 202 10.89 -14.94 -1.10
C PHE A 202 10.96 -16.44 -0.79
N THR A 203 10.34 -17.26 -1.64
CA THR A 203 10.44 -18.72 -1.51
C THR A 203 11.81 -19.19 -2.00
N ALA A 204 12.61 -19.75 -1.11
CA ALA A 204 13.90 -20.37 -1.42
C ALA A 204 13.86 -21.89 -1.14
N LYS A 205 14.68 -22.66 -1.86
CA LYS A 205 14.92 -24.08 -1.57
C LYS A 205 16.25 -24.22 -0.84
N THR A 206 16.25 -24.75 0.38
CA THR A 206 17.47 -25.16 1.06
C THR A 206 17.95 -26.49 0.46
N GLY A 207 19.24 -26.56 0.08
CA GLY A 207 19.84 -27.82 -0.38
C GLY A 207 19.78 -28.85 0.75
N LYS A 208 19.51 -30.13 0.43
CA LYS A 208 19.60 -31.22 1.40
C LYS A 208 21.03 -31.25 1.94
N THR A 209 21.19 -31.03 3.25
CA THR A 209 22.46 -31.29 3.93
C THR A 209 22.79 -32.77 3.72
N LEU A 210 23.94 -33.04 3.08
CA LEU A 210 24.47 -34.39 2.84
C LEU A 210 24.79 -35.10 4.14
#